data_AF-A0A641MJX3-F1
#
_entry.id   AF-A0A641MJX3-F1
#
_cell.length_a   1.000
_cell.length_b   1.000
_cell.length_c   1.000
_cell.angle_alpha   90.00
_cell.angle_beta   90.00
_cell.angle_gamma   90.00
#
_symmetry.space_group_name_H-M   'P 1'
#
loop_
_entity.id
_entity.type
_entity.pdbx_description
1 polymer ?
#
loop_
_entity_poly.entity_id
_entity_poly.type
_entity_poly.pdbx_seq_one_letter_code
_entity_poly.pdbx_strand_id
1 'polypeptide(L)'
;MKLIYRIVIRISLLLILVLGVWAVFFYMAMMDEVNDEVDDSLEDYSEVIIIRTLAGEELPSQNTGSNNQYYLREVTEEYADSREDITYKDSMVYIVEKGETEPARILTTIFKDDENRFYELTVSTPSIEKE
;
A
#
# COMPACT_ATOMS: atom_id res chain seq x y z
N MET A 1 -22.03 -30.92 -40.11
CA MET A 1 -20.93 -31.38 -39.23
C MET A 1 -19.68 -30.50 -39.35
N LYS A 2 -18.91 -30.50 -40.46
CA LYS A 2 -17.63 -29.73 -40.58
C LYS A 2 -17.77 -28.19 -40.57
N LEU A 3 -18.94 -27.65 -40.95
CA LEU A 3 -19.19 -26.20 -40.93
C LEU A 3 -19.41 -25.69 -39.51
N ILE A 4 -20.24 -26.39 -38.73
CA ILE A 4 -20.53 -26.07 -37.33
C ILE A 4 -19.24 -26.07 -36.51
N TYR A 5 -18.39 -27.08 -36.66
CA TYR A 5 -17.10 -27.14 -35.96
C TYR A 5 -16.19 -25.94 -36.29
N ARG A 6 -16.13 -25.52 -37.56
CA ARG A 6 -15.36 -24.34 -37.97
C ARG A 6 -15.91 -23.03 -37.41
N ILE A 7 -17.24 -22.89 -37.32
CA ILE A 7 -17.89 -21.72 -36.73
C ILE A 7 -17.63 -21.69 -35.22
N VAL A 8 -17.86 -22.81 -34.53
CA VAL A 8 -17.64 -22.94 -33.09
C VAL A 8 -16.19 -22.58 -32.74
N ILE A 9 -15.20 -23.14 -33.43
CA ILE A 9 -13.79 -22.79 -33.18
C ILE A 9 -13.53 -21.29 -33.34
N ARG A 10 -14.01 -20.66 -34.41
CA ARG A 10 -13.77 -19.23 -34.63
C ARG A 10 -14.41 -18.37 -33.55
N ILE A 11 -15.63 -18.72 -33.14
CA ILE A 11 -16.33 -18.01 -32.05
C ILE A 11 -15.60 -18.24 -30.73
N SER A 12 -15.18 -19.46 -30.42
CA SER A 12 -14.41 -19.75 -29.21
C SER A 12 -13.10 -18.98 -29.16
N LEU A 13 -12.36 -18.89 -30.27
CA LEU A 13 -11.14 -18.11 -30.35
C LEU A 13 -11.39 -16.60 -30.17
N LEU A 14 -12.44 -16.08 -30.80
CA LEU A 14 -12.84 -14.67 -30.62
C LEU A 14 -13.25 -14.41 -29.16
N LEU A 15 -14.01 -15.31 -28.56
CA LEU A 15 -14.44 -15.20 -27.17
C LEU A 15 -13.25 -15.22 -26.22
N ILE A 16 -12.27 -16.10 -26.42
CA ILE A 16 -11.04 -16.13 -25.61
C ILE A 16 -10.29 -14.80 -25.73
N LEU A 17 -10.19 -14.24 -26.95
CA LEU A 17 -9.54 -12.95 -27.15
C LEU A 17 -10.27 -11.83 -26.40
N VAL A 18 -11.61 -11.76 -26.52
CA VAL A 18 -12.43 -10.76 -25.83
C VAL A 18 -12.31 -10.90 -24.32
N LEU A 19 -12.41 -12.12 -23.79
CA LEU A 19 -12.27 -12.37 -22.36
C LEU A 19 -10.86 -12.08 -21.86
N GLY A 20 -9.82 -12.36 -22.65
CA GLY A 20 -8.44 -12.04 -22.31
C GLY A 20 -8.22 -10.53 -22.21
N VAL A 21 -8.72 -9.76 -23.18
CA VAL A 21 -8.66 -8.29 -23.14
C VAL A 21 -9.45 -7.75 -21.94
N TRP A 22 -10.66 -8.27 -21.70
CA TRP A 22 -11.47 -7.85 -20.55
C TRP A 22 -10.80 -8.17 -19.21
N ALA A 23 -10.18 -9.35 -19.08
CA ALA A 23 -9.47 -9.74 -17.86
C ALA A 23 -8.30 -8.81 -17.54
N VAL A 24 -7.59 -8.31 -18.55
CA VAL A 24 -6.51 -7.32 -18.36
C VAL A 24 -7.05 -5.99 -17.84
N PHE A 25 -8.12 -5.45 -18.45
CA PHE A 25 -8.75 -4.22 -17.97
C PHE A 25 -9.33 -4.39 -16.56
N PHE A 26 -9.97 -5.53 -16.31
CA PHE A 26 -10.51 -5.86 -15.00
C PHE A 26 -9.42 -5.93 -13.94
N TYR A 27 -8.28 -6.58 -14.24
CA TYR A 27 -7.14 -6.63 -13.33
C TYR A 27 -6.62 -5.24 -12.99
N MET A 28 -6.42 -4.36 -13.99
CA MET A 28 -5.96 -2.98 -13.74
C MET A 28 -6.93 -2.23 -12.82
N ALA A 29 -8.23 -2.23 -13.15
CA ALA A 29 -9.23 -1.54 -12.35
C ALA A 29 -9.34 -2.09 -10.92
N MET A 30 -9.26 -3.41 -10.74
CA MET A 30 -9.24 -4.03 -9.42
C MET A 30 -7.99 -3.68 -8.63
N MET A 31 -6.82 -3.63 -9.27
CA MET A 31 -5.57 -3.28 -8.61
C MET A 31 -5.53 -1.81 -8.19
N ASP A 32 -6.06 -0.92 -9.02
CA ASP A 32 -6.18 0.50 -8.67
C ASP A 32 -7.08 0.67 -7.44
N GLU A 33 -8.28 0.08 -7.43
CA GLU A 33 -9.19 0.15 -6.28
C GLU A 33 -8.58 -0.46 -5.00
N VAL A 34 -7.89 -1.60 -5.11
CA VAL A 34 -7.22 -2.22 -3.96
C VAL A 34 -6.10 -1.32 -3.42
N ASN A 35 -5.37 -0.64 -4.31
CA ASN A 35 -4.32 0.27 -3.89
C ASN A 35 -4.90 1.50 -3.18
N ASP A 36 -5.97 2.07 -3.71
CA ASP A 36 -6.63 3.24 -3.14
C ASP A 36 -7.18 2.94 -1.73
N GLU A 37 -7.88 1.81 -1.55
CA GLU A 37 -8.39 1.41 -0.23
C GLU A 37 -7.25 1.10 0.77
N VAL A 38 -6.15 0.53 0.29
CA VAL A 38 -4.97 0.29 1.14
C VAL A 38 -4.29 1.61 1.53
N ASP A 39 -4.23 2.58 0.61
CA ASP A 39 -3.69 3.91 0.89
C ASP A 39 -4.54 4.62 1.93
N ASP A 40 -5.88 4.64 1.77
CA ASP A 40 -6.81 5.20 2.75
C ASP A 40 -6.62 4.56 4.13
N SER A 41 -6.45 3.24 4.19
CA SER A 41 -6.18 2.53 5.45
C SER A 41 -4.82 2.91 6.08
N LEU A 42 -3.81 3.18 5.26
CA LEU A 42 -2.50 3.66 5.74
C LEU A 42 -2.56 5.10 6.22
N GLU A 43 -3.34 5.97 5.56
CA GLU A 43 -3.60 7.34 5.99
C GLU A 43 -4.26 7.35 7.37
N ASP A 44 -5.37 6.61 7.54
CA ASP A 44 -6.09 6.47 8.82
C ASP A 44 -5.15 5.99 9.94
N TYR A 45 -4.31 4.99 9.64
CA TYR A 45 -3.36 4.47 10.62
C TYR A 45 -2.28 5.50 10.95
N SER A 46 -1.77 6.23 9.95
CA SER A 46 -0.79 7.30 10.15
C SER A 46 -1.35 8.43 11.02
N GLU A 47 -2.62 8.81 10.81
CA GLU A 47 -3.29 9.85 11.58
C GLU A 47 -3.37 9.47 13.07
N VAL A 48 -3.73 8.22 13.37
CA VAL A 48 -3.75 7.72 14.75
C VAL A 48 -2.38 7.81 15.41
N ILE A 49 -1.30 7.47 14.69
CA ILE A 49 0.07 7.56 15.22
C ILE A 49 0.48 9.02 15.44
N ILE A 50 0.20 9.90 14.48
CA ILE A 50 0.52 11.33 14.55
C ILE A 50 -0.20 11.99 15.73
N ILE A 51 -1.52 11.81 15.86
CA ILE A 51 -2.32 12.39 16.94
C ILE A 51 -1.79 11.95 18.31
N ARG A 52 -1.51 10.65 18.49
CA ARG A 52 -0.96 10.14 19.76
C ARG A 52 0.43 10.68 20.05
N THR A 53 1.27 10.80 19.03
CA THR A 53 2.62 11.36 19.17
C THR A 53 2.54 12.81 19.64
N LEU A 54 1.70 13.62 19.00
CA LEU A 54 1.49 15.03 19.35
C LEU A 54 0.87 15.21 20.75
N ALA A 55 0.01 14.28 21.18
CA ALA A 55 -0.57 14.26 22.51
C ALA A 55 0.37 13.71 23.61
N GLY A 56 1.52 13.13 23.25
CA GLY A 56 2.41 12.45 24.18
C GLY A 56 1.81 11.17 24.77
N GLU A 57 0.87 10.54 24.06
CA GLU A 57 0.21 9.29 24.46
C GLU A 57 1.06 8.07 24.12
N GLU A 58 0.78 6.94 24.77
CA GLU A 58 1.41 5.68 24.40
C GLU A 58 0.99 5.27 22.98
N LEU A 59 2.00 5.04 22.15
CA LEU A 59 1.82 4.54 20.79
C LEU A 59 1.28 3.10 20.81
N PRO A 60 0.50 2.70 19.78
CA PRO A 60 0.05 1.33 19.64
C PRO A 60 1.22 0.35 19.70
N SER A 61 0.99 -0.80 20.33
CA SER A 61 1.97 -1.88 20.29
C SER A 61 2.07 -2.40 18.86
N GLN A 62 3.27 -2.79 18.43
CA GLN A 62 3.48 -3.36 17.10
C GLN A 62 2.71 -4.67 16.88
N ASN A 63 2.19 -5.29 17.95
CA ASN A 63 1.48 -6.57 17.93
C ASN A 63 -0.01 -6.42 18.28
N THR A 64 -0.68 -5.42 17.69
CA THR A 64 -2.11 -5.16 17.92
C THR A 64 -3.03 -6.07 17.07
N GLY A 65 -2.47 -7.05 16.35
CA GLY A 65 -3.23 -7.96 15.47
C GLY A 65 -3.62 -7.35 14.12
N SER A 66 -3.47 -6.03 13.94
CA SER A 66 -3.28 -5.43 12.62
C SER A 66 -1.87 -5.78 12.16
N ASN A 67 -1.69 -6.36 10.98
CA ASN A 67 -0.36 -6.62 10.43
C ASN A 67 0.42 -5.33 10.08
N ASN A 68 -0.12 -4.16 10.44
CA ASN A 68 0.46 -2.86 10.22
C ASN A 68 1.68 -2.66 11.12
N GLN A 69 2.71 -2.03 10.56
CA GLN A 69 3.92 -1.64 11.26
C GLN A 69 4.14 -0.13 11.10
N TYR A 70 4.88 0.47 12.03
CA TYR A 70 5.30 1.85 11.92
C TYR A 70 6.74 2.04 12.39
N TYR A 71 7.38 3.07 11.84
CA TYR A 71 8.68 3.56 12.25
C TYR A 71 8.62 5.09 12.31
N LEU A 72 8.92 5.64 13.49
CA LEU A 72 8.89 7.08 13.75
C LEU A 72 10.30 7.55 14.10
N ARG A 73 10.78 8.60 13.44
CA ARG A 73 12.07 9.22 13.75
C ARG A 73 12.02 10.74 13.65
N GLU A 74 12.77 11.41 14.52
CA GLU A 74 13.01 12.85 14.40
C GLU A 74 13.96 13.13 13.23
N VAL A 75 13.69 14.19 12.47
CA VAL A 75 14.45 14.63 11.29
C VAL A 75 14.71 16.13 11.34
N THR A 76 15.67 16.61 10.53
CA THR A 76 15.94 18.05 10.45
C THR A 76 14.93 18.76 9.55
N GLU A 77 14.77 20.07 9.73
CA GLU A 77 13.92 20.91 8.87
C GLU A 77 14.36 20.84 7.40
N GLU A 78 15.67 20.86 7.12
CA GLU A 78 16.17 20.76 5.75
C GLU A 78 15.85 19.41 5.10
N TYR A 79 15.82 18.33 5.90
CA TYR A 79 15.41 17.02 5.41
C TYR A 79 13.91 17.01 5.11
N ALA A 80 13.09 17.58 6.01
CA ALA A 80 11.64 17.69 5.84
C ALA A 80 11.27 18.48 4.58
N ASP A 81 11.87 19.65 4.38
CA ASP A 81 11.63 20.52 3.22
C ASP A 81 12.07 19.90 1.88
N SER A 82 12.96 18.90 1.91
CA SER A 82 13.47 18.22 0.72
C SER A 82 12.60 17.05 0.25
N ARG A 83 11.56 16.71 1.01
CA ARG A 83 10.70 15.53 0.81
C ARG A 83 9.28 15.96 0.45
N GLU A 84 8.55 15.04 -0.20
CA GLU A 84 7.11 15.20 -0.36
C GLU A 84 6.40 14.95 0.97
N ASP A 85 5.29 15.64 1.20
CA ASP A 85 4.52 15.56 2.44
C ASP A 85 3.98 14.14 2.71
N ILE A 86 3.55 13.45 1.65
CA ILE A 86 3.04 12.08 1.68
C ILE A 86 3.55 11.33 0.44
N THR A 87 4.07 10.12 0.64
CA THR A 87 4.53 9.24 -0.45
C THR A 87 4.08 7.81 -0.23
N TYR A 88 3.55 7.19 -1.29
CA TYR A 88 3.18 5.78 -1.34
C TYR A 88 4.22 4.96 -2.10
N LYS A 89 4.56 3.77 -1.57
CA LYS A 89 5.51 2.87 -2.22
C LYS A 89 5.22 1.41 -1.90
N ASP A 90 5.30 0.56 -2.93
CA ASP A 90 5.40 -0.89 -2.75
C ASP A 90 6.88 -1.30 -2.57
N SER A 91 7.20 -2.04 -1.51
CA SER A 91 8.56 -2.52 -1.23
C SER A 91 8.55 -3.77 -0.36
N MET A 92 9.64 -4.52 -0.40
CA MET A 92 9.88 -5.63 0.51
C MET A 92 10.28 -5.09 1.89
N VAL A 93 9.57 -5.49 2.95
CA VAL A 93 9.79 -5.07 4.35
C VAL A 93 10.03 -6.30 5.22
N TYR A 94 10.98 -6.19 6.14
CA TYR A 94 11.28 -7.26 7.09
C TYR A 94 10.28 -7.26 8.25
N ILE A 95 9.49 -8.31 8.38
CA ILE A 95 8.53 -8.49 9.46
C ILE A 95 9.21 -9.21 10.61
N VAL A 96 9.49 -8.49 11.69
CA VAL A 96 10.25 -8.99 12.83
C VAL A 96 9.59 -10.21 13.47
N GLU A 97 8.26 -10.22 13.55
CA GLU A 97 7.45 -11.28 14.16
C GLU A 97 7.54 -12.60 13.38
N LYS A 98 7.68 -12.51 12.05
CA LYS A 98 7.78 -13.69 11.16
C LYS A 98 9.23 -14.08 10.86
N GLY A 99 10.18 -13.16 11.06
CA GLY A 99 11.58 -13.38 10.75
C GLY A 99 11.87 -13.46 9.25
N GLU A 100 11.02 -12.86 8.42
CA GLU A 100 11.12 -12.91 6.96
C GLU A 100 10.77 -11.56 6.31
N THR A 101 11.11 -11.42 5.03
CA THR A 101 10.79 -10.22 4.25
C THR A 101 9.56 -10.48 3.41
N GLU A 102 8.54 -9.64 3.52
CA GLU A 102 7.29 -9.74 2.77
C GLU A 102 7.05 -8.47 1.93
N PRO A 103 6.32 -8.57 0.81
CA PRO A 103 5.84 -7.39 0.10
C PRO A 103 4.92 -6.56 1.01
N ALA A 104 5.11 -5.25 1.01
CA ALA A 104 4.31 -4.32 1.77
C ALA A 104 4.04 -3.04 0.97
N ARG A 105 2.88 -2.44 1.22
CA ARG A 105 2.57 -1.08 0.80
C ARG A 105 2.90 -0.14 1.96
N ILE A 106 3.62 0.93 1.64
CA ILE A 106 4.24 1.85 2.61
C ILE A 106 3.75 3.26 2.34
N LEU A 107 3.32 3.95 3.39
CA LEU A 107 3.12 5.39 3.43
C LEU A 107 4.27 6.01 4.22
N THR A 108 4.91 7.02 3.65
CA THR A 108 5.86 7.89 4.36
C THR A 108 5.29 9.30 4.41
N THR A 109 5.27 9.91 5.59
CA THR A 109 4.81 11.28 5.77
C THR A 109 5.69 12.02 6.77
N ILE A 110 5.73 13.35 6.64
CA ILE A 110 6.47 14.23 7.55
C ILE A 110 5.49 15.17 8.24
N PHE A 111 5.62 15.27 9.55
CA PHE A 111 4.82 16.18 10.37
C PHE A 111 5.69 16.91 11.38
N LYS A 112 5.13 17.96 11.96
CA LYS A 112 5.80 18.87 12.89
C LYS A 112 5.05 18.94 14.21
N ASP A 113 5.76 18.99 15.32
CA ASP A 113 5.16 19.17 16.64
C ASP A 113 5.05 20.66 17.05
N ASP A 114 4.43 20.91 18.20
CA ASP A 114 4.25 22.25 18.77
C ASP A 114 5.58 22.93 19.16
N GLU A 115 6.68 22.16 19.29
CA GLU A 115 8.02 22.65 19.64
C GLU A 115 8.90 22.93 18.40
N ASN A 116 8.31 22.85 17.20
CA ASN A 116 9.00 22.96 15.90
C ASN A 116 9.99 21.83 15.57
N ARG A 117 9.85 20.65 16.18
CA ARG A 117 10.57 19.45 15.77
C ARG A 117 9.84 18.75 14.63
N PHE A 118 10.60 18.22 13.69
CA PHE A 118 10.08 17.50 12.54
C PHE A 118 10.26 16.00 12.73
N TYR A 119 9.27 15.24 12.28
CA TYR A 119 9.24 13.80 12.39
C TYR A 119 8.89 13.17 11.05
N GLU A 120 9.62 12.13 10.66
CA GLU A 120 9.23 11.25 9.57
C GLU A 120 8.56 10.02 10.15
N LEU A 121 7.32 9.79 9.73
CA LEU A 121 6.55 8.59 10.01
C LEU A 121 6.53 7.72 8.75
N THR A 122 6.97 6.48 8.90
CA THR A 122 6.76 5.42 7.92
C THR A 122 5.76 4.44 8.50
N VAL A 123 4.65 4.19 7.81
CA VAL A 123 3.71 3.11 8.14
C VAL A 123 3.65 2.12 6.98
N SER A 124 3.46 0.86 7.27
CA SER A 124 3.40 -0.19 6.26
C SER A 124 2.38 -1.26 6.59
N THR A 125 1.74 -1.81 5.58
CA THR A 125 0.88 -2.99 5.69
C THR A 125 1.33 -4.05 4.67
N PRO A 126 1.40 -5.34 5.05
CA PRO A 126 1.69 -6.41 4.10
C PRO A 126 0.71 -6.38 2.94
N SER A 127 1.24 -6.52 1.74
CA SER A 127 0.47 -6.46 0.50
C SER A 127 0.66 -7.74 -0.30
N ILE A 128 -0.08 -7.84 -1.40
CA ILE A 128 0.13 -8.91 -2.38
C ILE A 128 1.39 -8.63 -3.21
N GLU A 129 1.99 -9.69 -3.75
CA GLU A 129 3.05 -9.54 -4.76
C GLU A 129 2.48 -8.90 -6.03
N LYS A 130 3.17 -7.86 -6.50
CA LYS A 130 2.89 -7.17 -7.76
C LYS A 130 4.15 -7.35 -8.61
N GLU A 131 4.16 -8.36 -9.47
CA GLU A 131 5.27 -8.66 -10.40
C GLU A 131 5.45 -7.58 -11.48
#